data_AF-A0A7C2H4W3-F1
#
_entry.id   AF-A0A7C2H4W3-F1
#
_cell.length_a   1.000
_cell.length_b   1.000
_cell.length_c   1.000
_cell.angle_alpha   90.00
_cell.angle_beta   90.00
_cell.angle_gamma   90.00
#
_symmetry.space_group_name_H-M   'P 1'
#
loop_
_entity.id
_entity.type
_entity.pdbx_description
1 polymer ?
#
loop_
_entity_poly.entity_id
_entity_poly.type
_entity_poly.pdbx_seq_one_letter_code
_entity_poly.pdbx_strand_id
1 'polypeptide(L)'
;MTRRRSRARWGRRAAVVVLGLLPPLLHAAPASAHPLGSFTVNRYAGILLAPGEVRVDYVLDMAEIPTFQELPRVDADGDGVASAPELAAWARVEATAIGGGLALTVDGGRVPLSAGPARAGLLPGQGGLRILRLEATFTAPLPRSGRAAFEDRNAPGRIGWREITVASLPGVGVERSSVPATSVSDRLRSYPEDLLSSPLRTTSATFSFGPGPGTAGAPAPRGPTAARPTADGGLAGLVAHTASSPAFLALSLALAFGFGALHALGPGHGKTLVAAYLVGSGGGVRDAVRVGLAVAGMHCASVLVLGVGILVAGRSFAPERAYPWVAALAGGGAAALGAGLLASRVRGLRRGAGSDAGPGDAHPDPLASAEGPGRPHDHGRPDDRRHRRAHGHPHAHGHPSLRRGSAPPAGLVSLALA
;
A
#
# COMPACT_ATOMS: atom_id res chain seq x y z
N MET A 1 -18.00 50.32 13.97
CA MET A 1 -16.68 50.31 13.28
C MET A 1 -15.61 49.37 13.90
N THR A 2 -15.87 48.71 15.03
CA THR A 2 -14.85 47.92 15.78
C THR A 2 -14.68 46.46 15.34
N ARG A 3 -15.70 45.81 14.75
CA ARG A 3 -15.62 44.40 14.28
C ARG A 3 -14.82 44.17 12.99
N ARG A 4 -14.59 45.22 12.18
CA ARG A 4 -13.89 45.09 10.88
C ARG A 4 -12.37 45.06 11.02
N ARG A 5 -11.82 45.59 12.13
CA ARG A 5 -10.38 45.64 12.40
C ARG A 5 -9.81 44.33 13.01
N SER A 6 -10.63 43.49 13.64
CA SER A 6 -10.18 42.20 14.21
C SER A 6 -9.96 41.11 13.15
N ARG A 7 -10.82 41.04 12.13
CA ARG A 7 -10.70 40.09 11.01
C ARG A 7 -9.44 40.32 10.16
N ALA A 8 -9.04 41.57 9.96
CA ALA A 8 -7.82 41.92 9.23
C ALA A 8 -6.52 41.52 9.95
N ARG A 9 -6.54 41.51 11.30
CA ARG A 9 -5.39 41.09 12.13
C ARG A 9 -5.22 39.57 12.15
N TRP A 10 -6.33 38.82 12.10
CA TRP A 10 -6.31 37.35 12.00
C TRP A 10 -5.89 36.88 10.60
N GLY A 11 -6.36 37.53 9.53
CA GLY A 11 -5.94 37.24 8.16
C GLY A 11 -4.44 37.47 7.93
N ARG A 12 -3.87 38.53 8.51
CA ARG A 12 -2.41 38.80 8.45
C ARG A 12 -1.57 37.79 9.24
N ARG A 13 -2.06 37.29 10.39
CA ARG A 13 -1.35 36.26 11.18
C ARG A 13 -1.43 34.87 10.52
N ALA A 14 -2.58 34.52 9.93
CA ALA A 14 -2.72 33.30 9.15
C ALA A 14 -1.85 33.30 7.88
N ALA A 15 -1.76 34.45 7.19
CA ALA A 15 -0.88 34.61 6.03
C ALA A 15 0.61 34.48 6.40
N VAL A 16 1.06 35.00 7.54
CA VAL A 16 2.46 34.86 8.00
C VAL A 16 2.80 33.41 8.40
N VAL A 17 1.85 32.66 8.97
CA VAL A 17 2.04 31.22 9.27
C VAL A 17 2.08 30.38 7.99
N VAL A 18 1.19 30.64 7.02
CA VAL A 18 1.19 29.94 5.72
C VAL A 18 2.44 30.29 4.91
N LEU A 19 2.84 31.57 4.85
CA LEU A 19 4.03 32.00 4.12
C LEU A 19 5.35 31.59 4.81
N GLY A 20 5.34 31.36 6.14
CA GLY A 20 6.47 30.82 6.89
C GLY A 20 6.64 29.29 6.77
N LEU A 21 5.58 28.57 6.39
CA LEU A 21 5.59 27.11 6.13
C LEU A 21 5.95 26.75 4.69
N LEU A 22 5.82 27.68 3.74
CA LEU A 22 6.14 27.45 2.32
C LEU A 22 7.64 27.21 2.02
N PRO A 23 8.61 27.92 2.63
CA PRO A 23 10.03 27.77 2.30
C PRO A 23 10.62 26.37 2.56
N PRO A 24 10.30 25.64 3.66
CA PRO A 24 10.79 24.28 3.85
C PRO A 24 10.10 23.24 2.94
N LEU A 25 8.87 23.50 2.48
CA LEU A 25 8.17 22.64 1.50
C LEU A 25 8.76 22.77 0.09
N LEU A 26 9.35 23.92 -0.25
CA LEU A 26 10.02 24.18 -1.53
C LEU A 26 11.48 23.68 -1.56
N HIS A 27 12.05 23.32 -0.41
CA HIS A 27 13.42 22.78 -0.29
C HIS A 27 13.43 21.32 0.21
N ALA A 28 12.31 20.61 0.12
CA ALA A 28 12.33 19.16 0.23
C ALA A 28 13.13 18.63 -0.97
N ALA A 29 14.44 18.44 -0.77
CA ALA A 29 15.28 17.70 -1.70
C ALA A 29 14.55 16.39 -2.04
N PRO A 30 14.61 15.91 -3.30
CA PRO A 30 14.07 14.61 -3.63
C PRO A 30 14.73 13.59 -2.71
N ALA A 31 14.00 13.18 -1.68
CA ALA A 31 14.43 12.15 -0.77
C ALA A 31 14.27 10.85 -1.56
N SER A 32 15.35 10.42 -2.19
CA SER A 32 15.33 9.27 -3.09
C SER A 32 15.04 8.03 -2.26
N ALA A 33 13.78 7.60 -2.26
CA ALA A 33 13.37 6.31 -1.72
C ALA A 33 14.35 5.22 -2.18
N HIS A 34 14.55 4.15 -1.39
CA HIS A 34 15.20 2.97 -1.96
C HIS A 34 14.52 2.74 -3.31
N PRO A 35 15.23 2.81 -4.46
CA PRO A 35 14.57 3.15 -5.73
C PRO A 35 13.45 2.20 -6.13
N LEU A 36 13.44 1.01 -5.53
CA LEU A 36 12.52 -0.09 -5.77
C LEU A 36 11.53 -0.34 -4.60
N GLY A 37 11.59 0.49 -3.56
CA GLY A 37 10.76 0.44 -2.34
C GLY A 37 11.49 -0.13 -1.12
N SER A 38 11.03 0.26 0.07
CA SER A 38 11.67 -0.05 1.37
C SER A 38 11.62 -1.52 1.81
N PHE A 39 10.96 -2.39 1.04
CA PHE A 39 10.86 -3.83 1.31
C PHE A 39 11.79 -4.68 0.45
N THR A 40 12.57 -4.06 -0.45
CA THR A 40 13.34 -4.81 -1.44
C THR A 40 14.63 -5.42 -0.91
N VAL A 41 14.97 -6.58 -1.46
CA VAL A 41 16.27 -7.24 -1.33
C VAL A 41 16.83 -7.41 -2.72
N ASN A 42 17.86 -6.61 -3.02
CA ASN A 42 18.44 -6.48 -4.35
C ASN A 42 19.75 -7.23 -4.42
N ARG A 43 20.02 -7.82 -5.58
CA ARG A 43 21.14 -8.73 -5.78
C ARG A 43 21.80 -8.56 -7.12
N TYR A 44 23.10 -8.70 -7.08
CA TYR A 44 23.95 -8.67 -8.25
C TYR A 44 24.97 -9.80 -8.15
N ALA A 45 25.11 -10.59 -9.21
CA ALA A 45 26.18 -11.57 -9.37
C ALA A 45 26.98 -11.26 -10.63
N GLY A 46 28.18 -10.70 -10.46
CA GLY A 46 29.10 -10.43 -11.56
C GLY A 46 30.05 -11.59 -11.75
N ILE A 47 29.89 -12.35 -12.83
CA ILE A 47 30.73 -13.48 -13.18
C ILE A 47 31.90 -12.98 -14.02
N LEU A 48 33.12 -13.12 -13.51
CA LEU A 48 34.36 -12.79 -14.18
C LEU A 48 35.15 -14.06 -14.45
N LEU A 49 35.37 -14.36 -15.72
CA LEU A 49 36.20 -15.49 -16.15
C LEU A 49 37.65 -15.04 -16.28
N ALA A 50 38.55 -15.74 -15.60
CA ALA A 50 40.00 -15.59 -15.70
C ALA A 50 40.62 -16.93 -16.15
N PRO A 51 41.85 -16.92 -16.68
CA PRO A 51 42.54 -18.18 -17.00
C PRO A 51 42.65 -19.07 -15.75
N GLY A 52 42.01 -20.25 -15.79
CA GLY A 52 42.03 -21.25 -14.71
C GLY A 52 41.07 -21.01 -13.54
N GLU A 53 40.38 -19.86 -13.49
CA GLU A 53 39.50 -19.50 -12.37
C GLU A 53 38.26 -18.72 -12.86
N VAL A 54 37.11 -19.00 -12.26
CA VAL A 54 35.94 -18.12 -12.32
C VAL A 54 35.75 -17.45 -10.98
N ARG A 55 35.51 -16.14 -11.01
CA ARG A 55 35.18 -15.34 -9.85
C ARG A 55 33.77 -14.79 -9.97
N VAL A 56 32.98 -14.92 -8.91
CA VAL A 56 31.65 -14.31 -8.79
C VAL A 56 31.73 -13.21 -7.75
N ASP A 57 31.64 -11.96 -8.21
CA ASP A 57 31.53 -10.78 -7.36
C ASP A 57 30.05 -10.55 -7.03
N TYR A 58 29.65 -10.89 -5.80
CA TYR A 58 28.27 -10.84 -5.35
C TYR A 58 28.00 -9.61 -4.49
N VAL A 59 26.87 -8.96 -4.72
CA VAL A 59 26.38 -7.85 -3.90
C VAL A 59 24.95 -8.15 -3.46
N LEU A 60 24.71 -7.99 -2.16
CA LEU A 60 23.40 -7.99 -1.54
C LEU A 60 23.12 -6.59 -1.00
N ASP A 61 22.00 -5.99 -1.39
CA ASP A 61 21.57 -4.67 -0.95
C ASP A 61 20.15 -4.77 -0.39
N MET A 62 20.04 -4.68 0.93
CA MET A 62 18.78 -4.76 1.66
C MET A 62 18.24 -3.36 1.94
N ALA A 63 17.00 -3.11 1.55
CA ALA A 63 16.32 -1.85 1.86
C ALA A 63 16.02 -1.71 3.37
N GLU A 64 15.37 -0.62 3.76
CA GLU A 64 15.25 -0.21 5.16
C GLU A 64 14.56 -1.26 6.05
N ILE A 65 13.43 -1.83 5.61
CA ILE A 65 12.67 -2.78 6.42
C ILE A 65 13.40 -4.13 6.55
N PRO A 66 13.91 -4.74 5.46
CA PRO A 66 14.78 -5.92 5.57
C PRO A 66 16.01 -5.69 6.45
N THR A 67 16.63 -4.51 6.36
CA THR A 67 17.78 -4.16 7.20
C THR A 67 17.38 -4.12 8.68
N PHE A 68 16.29 -3.44 9.01
CA PHE A 68 15.77 -3.39 10.37
C PHE A 68 15.47 -4.80 10.94
N GLN A 69 14.92 -5.69 10.11
CA GLN A 69 14.65 -7.08 10.49
C GLN A 69 15.93 -7.91 10.72
N GLU A 70 17.00 -7.57 10.01
CA GLU A 70 18.27 -8.29 10.03
C GLU A 70 19.22 -7.78 11.13
N LEU A 71 19.11 -6.52 11.55
CA LEU A 71 19.96 -5.91 12.58
C LEU A 71 20.08 -6.75 13.87
N PRO A 72 19.02 -7.36 14.44
CA PRO A 72 19.16 -8.22 15.62
C PRO A 72 19.98 -9.50 15.41
N ARG A 73 20.28 -9.89 14.17
CA ARG A 73 21.21 -10.99 13.84
C ARG A 73 22.64 -10.48 13.64
N VAL A 74 22.79 -9.20 13.30
CA VAL A 74 24.09 -8.53 13.16
C VAL A 74 24.63 -8.17 14.54
N ASP A 75 23.80 -7.54 15.35
CA ASP A 75 24.04 -7.17 16.76
C ASP A 75 24.05 -8.45 17.62
N ALA A 76 25.24 -9.03 17.76
CA ALA A 76 25.45 -10.32 18.39
C ALA A 76 25.60 -10.19 19.91
N ASP A 77 26.07 -9.04 20.39
CA ASP A 77 26.21 -8.75 21.81
C ASP A 77 24.97 -8.08 22.44
N GLY A 78 24.05 -7.57 21.61
CA GLY A 78 22.75 -7.06 22.02
C GLY A 78 22.79 -5.63 22.56
N ASP A 79 23.83 -4.86 22.23
CA ASP A 79 23.99 -3.48 22.69
C ASP A 79 23.19 -2.45 21.84
N GLY A 80 22.54 -2.91 20.77
CA GLY A 80 21.75 -2.09 19.86
C GLY A 80 22.56 -1.41 18.76
N VAL A 81 23.87 -1.67 18.66
CA VAL A 81 24.80 -1.06 17.72
C VAL A 81 25.49 -2.13 16.89
N ALA A 82 25.14 -2.20 15.60
CA ALA A 82 25.87 -3.05 14.66
C ALA A 82 27.30 -2.52 14.40
N SER A 83 28.26 -3.00 15.18
CA SER A 83 29.67 -2.60 15.14
C SER A 83 30.40 -3.16 13.92
N ALA A 84 31.57 -2.61 13.59
CA ALA A 84 32.36 -3.10 12.46
C ALA A 84 32.81 -4.57 12.58
N PRO A 85 33.26 -5.06 13.75
CA PRO A 85 33.57 -6.48 13.94
C PRO A 85 32.36 -7.40 13.74
N GLU A 86 31.19 -6.99 14.23
CA GLU A 86 29.94 -7.73 14.09
C GLU A 86 29.45 -7.78 12.64
N LEU A 87 29.45 -6.64 11.94
CA LEU A 87 29.15 -6.60 10.51
C LEU A 87 30.10 -7.51 9.71
N ALA A 88 31.39 -7.54 10.07
CA ALA A 88 32.35 -8.43 9.43
C ALA A 88 32.08 -9.92 9.75
N ALA A 89 31.69 -10.24 10.98
CA ALA A 89 31.33 -11.60 11.37
C ALA A 89 30.05 -12.07 10.66
N TRP A 90 29.00 -11.25 10.70
CA TRP A 90 27.76 -11.47 9.98
C TRP A 90 28.01 -11.65 8.46
N ALA A 91 28.85 -10.81 7.86
CA ALA A 91 29.16 -10.90 6.43
C ALA A 91 29.78 -12.25 6.04
N ARG A 92 30.64 -12.84 6.88
CA ARG A 92 31.24 -14.17 6.63
C ARG A 92 30.22 -15.28 6.72
N VAL A 93 29.33 -15.21 7.71
CA VAL A 93 28.25 -16.19 7.89
C VAL A 93 27.27 -16.12 6.73
N GLU A 94 26.82 -14.91 6.38
CA GLU A 94 25.86 -14.69 5.30
C GLU A 94 26.46 -15.04 3.93
N ALA A 95 27.74 -14.73 3.67
CA ALA A 95 28.42 -15.15 2.45
C ALA A 95 28.49 -16.68 2.31
N THR A 96 28.72 -17.40 3.40
CA THR A 96 28.71 -18.88 3.39
C THR A 96 27.32 -19.41 3.05
N ALA A 97 26.28 -18.83 3.63
CA ALA A 97 24.89 -19.19 3.32
C ALA A 97 24.53 -18.91 1.86
N ILE A 98 24.90 -17.73 1.34
CA ILE A 98 24.70 -17.34 -0.06
C ILE A 98 25.40 -18.34 -1.00
N GLY A 99 26.66 -18.70 -0.71
CA GLY A 99 27.44 -19.65 -1.49
C GLY A 99 26.76 -21.02 -1.63
N GLY A 100 26.06 -21.49 -0.59
CA GLY A 100 25.26 -22.71 -0.65
C GLY A 100 24.09 -22.65 -1.63
N GLY A 101 23.57 -21.46 -1.91
CA GLY A 101 22.52 -21.20 -2.89
C GLY A 101 23.01 -20.88 -4.31
N LEU A 102 24.33 -20.74 -4.53
CA LEU A 102 24.91 -20.54 -5.85
C LEU A 102 25.24 -21.89 -6.50
N ALA A 103 24.76 -22.08 -7.72
CA ALA A 103 25.06 -23.27 -8.50
C ALA A 103 25.78 -22.89 -9.79
N LEU A 104 27.01 -23.40 -9.96
CA LEU A 104 27.75 -23.33 -11.20
C LEU A 104 27.91 -24.75 -11.76
N THR A 105 27.66 -24.90 -13.06
CA THR A 105 27.95 -26.12 -13.81
C THR A 105 28.77 -25.77 -15.04
N VAL A 106 29.69 -26.65 -15.43
CA VAL A 106 30.48 -26.56 -16.66
C VAL A 106 30.39 -27.90 -17.37
N ASP A 107 29.93 -27.89 -18.61
CA ASP A 107 29.67 -29.08 -19.44
C ASP A 107 28.82 -30.14 -18.70
N GLY A 108 27.87 -29.68 -17.88
CA GLY A 108 26.98 -30.51 -17.06
C GLY A 108 27.55 -30.95 -15.71
N GLY A 109 28.86 -30.81 -15.47
CA GLY A 109 29.50 -31.11 -14.19
C GLY A 109 29.35 -29.95 -13.20
N ARG A 110 28.98 -30.23 -11.94
CA ARG A 110 28.91 -29.20 -10.89
C ARG A 110 30.30 -28.74 -10.50
N VAL A 111 30.52 -27.42 -10.48
CA VAL A 111 31.75 -26.79 -10.01
C VAL A 111 31.44 -26.04 -8.72
N PRO A 112 31.93 -26.50 -7.55
CA PRO A 112 31.64 -25.86 -6.27
C PRO A 112 32.33 -24.50 -6.19
N LEU A 113 31.56 -23.48 -5.78
CA LEU A 113 32.07 -22.14 -5.50
C LEU A 113 32.53 -22.05 -4.05
N SER A 114 33.77 -21.63 -3.84
CA SER A 114 34.35 -21.38 -2.53
C SER A 114 34.15 -19.92 -2.14
N ALA A 115 33.68 -19.68 -0.91
CA ALA A 115 33.54 -18.32 -0.39
C ALA A 115 34.93 -17.70 -0.11
N GLY A 116 35.14 -16.50 -0.64
CA GLY A 116 36.31 -15.67 -0.40
C GLY A 116 36.02 -14.51 0.56
N PRO A 117 36.69 -13.36 0.40
CA PRO A 117 36.46 -12.18 1.23
C PRO A 117 35.00 -11.71 1.19
N ALA A 118 34.46 -11.35 2.36
CA ALA A 118 33.14 -10.78 2.52
C ALA A 118 33.19 -9.57 3.46
N ARG A 119 32.42 -8.54 3.14
CA ARG A 119 32.27 -7.33 3.96
C ARG A 119 30.82 -6.86 3.94
N ALA A 120 30.37 -6.29 5.05
CA ALA A 120 29.09 -5.63 5.14
C ALA A 120 29.23 -4.21 5.71
N GLY A 121 28.28 -3.36 5.39
CA GLY A 121 28.22 -2.00 5.90
C GLY A 121 26.80 -1.46 5.91
N LEU A 122 26.52 -0.60 6.88
CA LEU A 122 25.26 0.12 6.98
C LEU A 122 25.39 1.47 6.28
N LEU A 123 24.58 1.70 5.26
CA LEU A 123 24.51 2.99 4.58
C LEU A 123 23.27 3.75 5.05
N PRO A 124 23.23 5.08 4.87
CA PRO A 124 22.02 5.87 5.12
C PRO A 124 20.89 5.43 4.18
N GLY A 125 19.68 5.28 4.73
CA GLY A 125 18.44 5.04 4.01
C GLY A 125 17.40 6.15 4.29
N GLN A 126 16.16 5.91 3.91
CA GLN A 126 15.08 6.88 4.10
C GLN A 126 14.62 7.04 5.55
N GLY A 127 14.15 8.24 5.89
CA GLY A 127 13.54 8.50 7.20
C GLY A 127 14.48 8.28 8.39
N GLY A 128 15.81 8.34 8.18
CA GLY A 128 16.82 8.04 9.20
C GLY A 128 17.06 6.55 9.44
N LEU A 129 16.41 5.67 8.66
CA LEU A 129 16.65 4.24 8.70
C LEU A 129 17.97 3.90 7.98
N ARG A 130 18.45 2.67 8.18
CA ARG A 130 19.68 2.17 7.58
C ARG A 130 19.37 1.15 6.50
N ILE A 131 20.24 1.08 5.50
CA ILE A 131 20.26 -0.01 4.53
C ILE A 131 21.53 -0.84 4.75
N LEU A 132 21.43 -2.16 4.58
CA LEU A 132 22.53 -3.09 4.76
C LEU A 132 23.04 -3.54 3.39
N ARG A 133 24.32 -3.29 3.14
CA ARG A 133 25.01 -3.74 1.93
C ARG A 133 26.07 -4.76 2.29
N LEU A 134 26.03 -5.91 1.64
CA LEU A 134 27.07 -6.94 1.69
C LEU A 134 27.73 -7.08 0.32
N GLU A 135 29.05 -7.21 0.31
CA GLU A 135 29.84 -7.55 -0.86
C GLU A 135 30.66 -8.79 -0.52
N ALA A 136 30.55 -9.83 -1.35
CA ALA A 136 31.27 -11.09 -1.18
C ALA A 136 31.83 -11.55 -2.52
N THR A 137 32.94 -12.27 -2.47
CA THR A 137 33.56 -12.88 -3.65
C THR A 137 33.51 -14.39 -3.51
N PHE A 138 33.19 -15.09 -4.60
CA PHE A 138 33.27 -16.55 -4.67
C PHE A 138 34.18 -16.97 -5.81
N THR A 139 34.96 -18.04 -5.65
CA THR A 139 35.86 -18.53 -6.70
C THR A 139 35.70 -20.02 -6.94
N ALA A 140 36.02 -20.45 -8.15
CA ALA A 140 36.10 -21.86 -8.50
C ALA A 140 37.10 -22.09 -9.65
N PRO A 141 37.72 -23.28 -9.75
CA PRO A 141 38.54 -23.62 -10.91
C PRO A 141 37.71 -23.62 -12.18
N LEU A 142 38.27 -23.06 -13.26
CA LEU A 142 37.63 -22.99 -14.57
C LEU A 142 38.51 -23.72 -15.61
N PRO A 143 37.95 -24.65 -16.42
CA PRO A 143 38.71 -25.27 -17.51
C PRO A 143 39.06 -24.24 -18.60
N ARG A 144 39.84 -24.65 -19.61
CA ARG A 144 40.27 -23.74 -20.70
C ARG A 144 39.14 -23.30 -21.63
N SER A 145 38.12 -24.14 -21.79
CA SER A 145 36.93 -23.89 -22.61
C SER A 145 35.77 -24.74 -22.11
N GLY A 146 34.54 -24.34 -22.42
CA GLY A 146 33.34 -25.12 -22.10
C GLY A 146 32.06 -24.31 -22.17
N ARG A 147 30.94 -24.96 -21.86
CA ARG A 147 29.64 -24.31 -21.67
C ARG A 147 29.30 -24.32 -20.19
N ALA A 148 29.06 -23.15 -19.62
CA ALA A 148 28.66 -23.00 -18.23
C ALA A 148 27.19 -22.58 -18.09
N ALA A 149 26.59 -23.01 -16.98
CA ALA A 149 25.34 -22.47 -16.48
C ALA A 149 25.51 -22.08 -15.01
N PHE A 150 25.07 -20.87 -14.68
CA PHE A 150 25.07 -20.30 -13.34
C PHE A 150 23.63 -20.04 -12.89
N GLU A 151 23.33 -20.30 -11.63
CA GLU A 151 22.03 -20.05 -11.02
C GLU A 151 22.20 -19.52 -9.59
N ASP A 152 21.50 -18.43 -9.28
CA ASP A 152 21.32 -17.91 -7.92
C ASP A 152 19.95 -18.33 -7.38
N ARG A 153 19.95 -19.31 -6.47
CA ARG A 153 18.74 -19.85 -5.82
C ARG A 153 18.43 -19.19 -4.49
N ASN A 154 19.17 -18.17 -4.08
CA ASN A 154 18.96 -17.55 -2.80
C ASN A 154 17.58 -16.85 -2.76
N ALA A 155 16.94 -16.82 -1.59
CA ALA A 155 15.65 -16.17 -1.29
C ALA A 155 14.69 -15.93 -2.49
N PRO A 156 14.16 -16.99 -3.14
CA PRO A 156 13.39 -16.89 -4.40
C PRO A 156 12.11 -16.06 -4.29
N GLY A 157 11.55 -15.91 -3.07
CA GLY A 157 10.30 -15.16 -2.83
C GLY A 157 10.47 -13.67 -2.51
N ARG A 158 11.70 -13.15 -2.40
CA ARG A 158 11.93 -11.73 -2.07
C ARG A 158 11.79 -10.84 -3.28
N ILE A 159 11.06 -9.75 -3.12
CA ILE A 159 10.96 -8.68 -4.12
C ILE A 159 12.27 -7.89 -4.20
N GLY A 160 12.66 -7.48 -5.40
CA GLY A 160 13.87 -6.69 -5.63
C GLY A 160 14.50 -6.96 -6.99
N TRP A 161 15.53 -6.19 -7.28
CA TRP A 161 16.38 -6.30 -8.46
C TRP A 161 17.27 -7.53 -8.38
N ARG A 162 17.38 -8.28 -9.47
CA ARG A 162 18.30 -9.42 -9.62
C ARG A 162 18.99 -9.33 -10.96
N GLU A 163 20.30 -9.13 -10.90
CA GLU A 163 21.12 -8.93 -12.07
C GLU A 163 22.29 -9.88 -12.07
N ILE A 164 22.58 -10.43 -13.24
CA ILE A 164 23.74 -11.27 -13.48
C ILE A 164 24.47 -10.70 -14.68
N THR A 165 25.78 -10.61 -14.59
CA THR A 165 26.64 -10.23 -15.71
C THR A 165 27.72 -11.28 -15.92
N VAL A 166 28.18 -11.43 -17.16
CA VAL A 166 29.28 -12.33 -17.51
C VAL A 166 30.30 -11.58 -18.33
N ALA A 167 31.50 -11.46 -17.77
CA ALA A 167 32.64 -10.84 -18.40
C ALA A 167 33.87 -11.73 -18.30
N SER A 168 34.90 -11.41 -19.07
CA SER A 168 36.16 -12.15 -19.03
C SER A 168 37.39 -11.26 -19.15
N LEU A 169 38.47 -11.69 -18.50
CA LEU A 169 39.80 -11.13 -18.61
C LEU A 169 40.52 -11.65 -19.87
N PRO A 170 41.59 -10.97 -20.33
CA PRO A 170 42.42 -11.48 -21.42
C PRO A 170 42.91 -12.92 -21.16
N GLY A 171 42.86 -13.75 -22.19
CA GLY A 171 43.16 -15.19 -22.11
C GLY A 171 41.91 -16.08 -22.08
N VAL A 172 40.73 -15.50 -21.78
CA VAL A 172 39.43 -16.19 -21.89
C VAL A 172 38.46 -15.31 -22.68
N GLY A 173 37.99 -15.76 -23.82
CA GLY A 173 36.89 -15.15 -24.59
C GLY A 173 35.54 -15.71 -24.17
N VAL A 174 34.52 -14.85 -24.14
CA VAL A 174 33.11 -15.27 -24.03
C VAL A 174 32.51 -15.22 -25.44
N GLU A 175 32.06 -16.37 -25.93
CA GLU A 175 31.54 -16.49 -27.30
C GLU A 175 30.03 -16.22 -27.36
N ARG A 176 29.28 -16.78 -26.40
CA ARG A 176 27.84 -16.57 -26.24
C ARG A 176 27.53 -16.39 -24.77
N SER A 177 26.64 -15.46 -24.45
CA SER A 177 26.13 -15.23 -23.11
C SER A 177 24.66 -14.86 -23.18
N SER A 178 23.84 -15.39 -22.27
CA SER A 178 22.44 -14.98 -22.11
C SER A 178 22.29 -13.69 -21.30
N VAL A 179 23.38 -13.14 -20.77
CA VAL A 179 23.41 -11.95 -19.91
C VAL A 179 24.49 -10.96 -20.36
N PRO A 180 24.34 -9.65 -20.07
CA PRO A 180 25.30 -8.64 -20.51
C PRO A 180 26.65 -8.76 -19.78
N ALA A 181 27.70 -8.19 -20.36
CA ALA A 181 29.03 -8.11 -19.74
C ALA A 181 29.18 -6.95 -18.76
N THR A 182 28.36 -5.91 -18.90
CA THR A 182 28.38 -4.71 -18.08
C THR A 182 27.14 -4.60 -17.21
N SER A 183 27.32 -4.11 -15.99
CA SER A 183 26.20 -3.90 -15.08
C SER A 183 25.41 -2.66 -15.47
N VAL A 184 24.09 -2.77 -15.54
CA VAL A 184 23.19 -1.63 -15.77
C VAL A 184 22.88 -0.88 -14.48
N SER A 185 23.04 -1.52 -13.31
CA SER A 185 22.81 -0.92 -11.99
C SER A 185 24.08 -0.43 -11.29
N ASP A 186 25.22 -0.41 -11.99
CA ASP A 186 26.55 -0.23 -11.37
C ASP A 186 26.68 -1.08 -10.08
N ARG A 187 26.32 -2.37 -10.17
CA ARG A 187 26.37 -3.30 -9.04
C ARG A 187 25.50 -2.81 -7.86
N LEU A 188 24.26 -2.45 -8.18
CA LEU A 188 23.23 -1.93 -7.25
C LEU A 188 23.55 -0.57 -6.62
N ARG A 189 24.43 0.22 -7.25
CA ARG A 189 24.75 1.57 -6.77
C ARG A 189 23.82 2.61 -7.37
N SER A 190 23.46 2.44 -8.64
CA SER A 190 22.50 3.24 -9.40
C SER A 190 21.42 2.33 -9.99
N TYR A 191 20.25 2.86 -10.28
CA TYR A 191 19.17 2.10 -10.91
C TYR A 191 18.64 2.92 -12.08
N PRO A 192 18.56 2.35 -13.30
CA PRO A 192 17.93 3.02 -14.43
C PRO A 192 16.45 3.32 -14.11
N GLU A 193 16.03 4.58 -14.28
CA GLU A 193 14.69 5.05 -13.90
C GLU A 193 13.58 4.31 -14.67
N ASP A 194 13.85 3.95 -15.92
CA ASP A 194 12.96 3.21 -16.83
C ASP A 194 12.65 1.78 -16.32
N LEU A 195 13.55 1.20 -15.53
CA LEU A 195 13.45 -0.17 -15.04
C LEU A 195 12.89 -0.26 -13.60
N LEU A 196 12.57 0.86 -12.95
CA LEU A 196 12.00 0.85 -11.60
C LEU A 196 10.59 0.26 -11.55
N SER A 197 9.83 0.38 -12.64
CA SER A 197 8.48 -0.19 -12.77
C SER A 197 8.49 -1.69 -13.10
N SER A 198 9.57 -2.21 -13.68
CA SER A 198 9.77 -3.62 -14.05
C SER A 198 11.22 -4.04 -13.75
N PRO A 199 11.55 -4.27 -12.47
CA PRO A 199 12.92 -4.54 -12.05
C PRO A 199 13.43 -5.85 -12.66
N LEU A 200 14.72 -5.91 -12.99
CA LEU A 200 15.35 -7.13 -13.46
C LEU A 200 15.15 -8.27 -12.45
N ARG A 201 14.85 -9.47 -12.94
CA ARG A 201 14.67 -10.68 -12.12
C ARG A 201 15.49 -11.87 -12.66
N THR A 202 16.67 -11.57 -13.21
CA THR A 202 17.57 -12.58 -13.78
C THR A 202 18.20 -13.39 -12.65
N THR A 203 17.85 -14.68 -12.56
CA THR A 203 18.38 -15.62 -11.55
C THR A 203 19.29 -16.69 -12.14
N SER A 204 19.38 -16.77 -13.47
CA SER A 204 20.24 -17.73 -14.15
C SER A 204 20.94 -17.10 -15.35
N ALA A 205 22.10 -17.64 -15.69
CA ALA A 205 22.87 -17.27 -16.87
C ALA A 205 23.47 -18.52 -17.52
N THR A 206 23.53 -18.53 -18.85
CA THR A 206 24.26 -19.54 -19.62
C THR A 206 25.27 -18.85 -20.51
N PHE A 207 26.47 -19.40 -20.59
CA PHE A 207 27.54 -18.83 -21.41
C PHE A 207 28.49 -19.91 -21.92
N SER A 208 29.14 -19.66 -23.06
CA SER A 208 30.24 -20.46 -23.58
C SER A 208 31.51 -19.63 -23.63
N PHE A 209 32.62 -20.27 -23.30
CA PHE A 209 33.92 -19.63 -23.19
C PHE A 209 35.03 -20.52 -23.75
N GLY A 210 36.13 -19.88 -24.14
CA GLY A 210 37.33 -20.52 -24.65
C GLY A 210 38.51 -19.55 -24.64
N PRO A 211 39.67 -19.90 -25.19
CA PRO A 211 40.79 -18.96 -25.32
C PRO A 211 40.39 -17.75 -26.17
N GLY A 212 40.68 -16.53 -25.70
CA GLY A 212 40.30 -15.32 -26.44
C GLY A 212 40.70 -14.01 -25.77
N PRO A 213 40.48 -12.87 -26.44
CA PRO A 213 40.99 -11.56 -26.03
C PRO A 213 40.36 -10.96 -24.76
N GLY A 214 39.40 -11.63 -24.11
CA GLY A 214 38.63 -11.04 -23.01
C GLY A 214 37.50 -10.14 -23.51
N THR A 215 36.49 -9.90 -22.68
CA THR A 215 35.37 -8.99 -22.97
C THR A 215 35.37 -7.75 -22.10
N ALA A 216 36.32 -7.64 -21.17
CA ALA A 216 36.50 -6.52 -20.24
C ALA A 216 35.18 -6.04 -19.62
N GLY A 217 34.71 -6.78 -18.62
CA GLY A 217 33.71 -6.26 -17.66
C GLY A 217 34.37 -5.22 -16.76
N ALA A 218 33.61 -4.20 -16.37
CA ALA A 218 34.09 -3.04 -15.62
C ALA A 218 35.04 -3.44 -14.45
N PRO A 219 36.16 -2.72 -14.24
CA PRO A 219 37.08 -3.01 -13.14
C PRO A 219 36.32 -3.05 -11.81
N ALA A 220 36.63 -4.00 -10.94
CA ALA A 220 36.25 -3.88 -9.53
C ALA A 220 36.95 -2.64 -8.96
N PRO A 221 36.23 -1.60 -8.50
CA PRO A 221 36.89 -0.45 -7.91
C PRO A 221 37.58 -0.92 -6.62
N ARG A 222 38.92 -0.87 -6.62
CA ARG A 222 39.73 -0.88 -5.40
C ARG A 222 39.75 0.56 -4.89
N GLY A 223 38.73 0.95 -4.15
CA GLY A 223 38.63 2.29 -3.60
C GLY A 223 37.49 2.41 -2.58
N PRO A 224 37.58 3.35 -1.62
CA PRO A 224 36.54 3.56 -0.63
C PRO A 224 35.20 3.81 -1.34
N THR A 225 34.18 3.12 -0.87
CA THR A 225 32.79 3.16 -1.32
C THR A 225 32.38 4.61 -1.58
N ALA A 226 32.02 4.95 -2.82
CA ALA A 226 31.47 6.25 -3.14
C ALA A 226 30.23 6.46 -2.25
N ALA A 227 30.37 7.37 -1.30
CA ALA A 227 29.26 7.81 -0.47
C ALA A 227 28.20 8.40 -1.40
N ARG A 228 27.00 7.82 -1.40
CA ARG A 228 25.84 8.52 -1.96
C ARG A 228 25.72 9.86 -1.24
N PRO A 229 25.33 10.94 -1.94
CA PRO A 229 25.17 12.25 -1.32
C PRO A 229 24.30 12.12 -0.08
N THR A 230 24.87 12.55 1.05
CA THR A 230 24.23 12.59 2.34
C THR A 230 23.06 13.55 2.26
N ALA A 231 21.84 13.02 2.24
CA ALA A 231 20.74 13.76 2.84
C ALA A 231 20.99 13.68 4.35
N ASP A 232 21.78 14.63 4.87
CA ASP A 232 21.96 14.79 6.30
C ASP A 232 20.57 14.71 6.95
N GLY A 233 20.43 13.76 7.87
CA GLY A 233 19.18 13.41 8.53
C GLY A 233 18.68 14.50 9.47
N GLY A 234 18.65 15.76 9.03
CA GLY A 234 18.30 16.92 9.84
C GLY A 234 16.92 16.76 10.46
N LEU A 235 15.92 16.27 9.71
CA LEU A 235 14.56 16.10 10.23
C LEU A 235 14.39 14.76 10.99
N ALA A 236 15.00 13.68 10.52
CA ALA A 236 14.90 12.36 11.15
C ALA A 236 15.66 12.26 12.49
N GLY A 237 16.84 12.88 12.58
CA GLY A 237 17.63 12.98 13.82
C GLY A 237 16.96 13.92 14.84
N LEU A 238 16.31 15.00 14.39
CA LEU A 238 15.47 15.83 15.25
C LEU A 238 14.26 15.04 15.76
N VAL A 239 13.56 14.27 14.90
CA VAL A 239 12.45 13.41 15.35
C VAL A 239 12.94 12.38 16.36
N ALA A 240 14.06 11.70 16.14
CA ALA A 240 14.58 10.68 17.05
C ALA A 240 14.94 11.23 18.44
N HIS A 241 15.48 12.45 18.52
CA HIS A 241 15.80 13.10 19.79
C HIS A 241 14.60 13.82 20.45
N THR A 242 13.59 14.23 19.67
CA THR A 242 12.43 15.01 20.16
C THR A 242 11.17 14.16 20.37
N ALA A 243 11.13 12.92 19.86
CA ALA A 243 10.00 11.97 19.98
C ALA A 243 9.71 11.53 21.42
N SER A 244 10.62 11.75 22.36
CA SER A 244 10.41 11.50 23.80
C SER A 244 9.59 12.59 24.49
N SER A 245 9.35 13.73 23.84
CA SER A 245 8.50 14.80 24.39
C SER A 245 7.01 14.51 24.11
N PRO A 246 6.15 14.39 25.14
CA PRO A 246 4.70 14.22 24.95
C PRO A 246 4.07 15.33 24.09
N ALA A 247 4.63 16.55 24.15
CA ALA A 247 4.17 17.69 23.36
C ALA A 247 4.49 17.52 21.87
N PHE A 248 5.66 16.96 21.54
CA PHE A 248 6.04 16.67 20.15
C PHE A 248 5.20 15.53 19.57
N LEU A 249 4.93 14.48 20.36
CA LEU A 249 4.00 13.41 20.00
C LEU A 249 2.59 13.96 19.74
N ALA A 250 2.05 14.76 20.65
CA ALA A 250 0.73 15.37 20.48
C ALA A 250 0.65 16.27 19.23
N LEU A 251 1.69 17.08 18.98
CA LEU A 251 1.77 17.92 17.79
C LEU A 251 1.87 17.08 16.51
N SER A 252 2.67 16.02 16.52
CA SER A 252 2.83 15.10 15.38
C SER A 252 1.53 14.38 15.06
N LEU A 253 0.81 13.90 16.09
CA LEU A 253 -0.53 13.32 15.93
C LEU A 253 -1.52 14.35 15.38
N ALA A 254 -1.50 15.58 15.88
CA ALA A 254 -2.38 16.64 15.39
C ALA A 254 -2.11 17.00 13.92
N LEU A 255 -0.84 17.07 13.53
CA LEU A 255 -0.44 17.32 12.14
C LEU A 255 -0.78 16.13 11.22
N ALA A 256 -0.52 14.90 11.66
CA ALA A 256 -0.89 13.70 10.91
C ALA A 256 -2.42 13.60 10.74
N PHE A 257 -3.19 13.90 11.79
CA PHE A 257 -4.65 13.97 11.72
C PHE A 257 -5.10 15.07 10.75
N GLY A 258 -4.53 16.28 10.85
CA GLY A 258 -4.86 17.40 9.96
C GLY A 258 -4.55 17.09 8.49
N PHE A 259 -3.39 16.50 8.21
CA PHE A 259 -3.00 16.09 6.87
C PHE A 259 -3.90 14.96 6.34
N GLY A 260 -4.22 13.97 7.17
CA GLY A 260 -5.16 12.90 6.83
C GLY A 260 -6.56 13.44 6.51
N ALA A 261 -7.05 14.41 7.28
CA ALA A 261 -8.33 15.07 7.03
C ALA A 261 -8.31 15.86 5.70
N LEU A 262 -7.24 16.61 5.42
CA LEU A 262 -7.08 17.31 4.14
C LEU A 262 -6.98 16.35 2.96
N HIS A 263 -6.22 15.26 3.10
CA HIS A 263 -6.11 14.23 2.09
C HIS A 263 -7.46 13.54 1.82
N ALA A 264 -8.27 13.32 2.86
CA ALA A 264 -9.61 12.76 2.74
C ALA A 264 -10.59 13.68 1.99
N LEU A 265 -10.38 15.01 2.02
CA LEU A 265 -11.13 16.00 1.26
C LEU A 265 -10.70 16.06 -0.22
N GLY A 266 -9.56 15.46 -0.57
CA GLY A 266 -9.07 15.39 -1.94
C GLY A 266 -10.02 14.61 -2.87
N PRO A 267 -10.10 15.00 -4.15
CA PRO A 267 -10.97 14.34 -5.11
C PRO A 267 -10.53 12.90 -5.35
N GLY A 268 -11.49 11.96 -5.29
CA GLY A 268 -11.26 10.55 -5.57
C GLY A 268 -12.48 9.90 -6.23
N HIS A 269 -12.24 8.92 -7.10
CA HIS A 269 -13.27 8.25 -7.90
C HIS A 269 -14.38 7.60 -7.04
N GLY A 270 -14.02 7.02 -5.88
CA GLY A 270 -15.01 6.45 -4.96
C GLY A 270 -15.81 7.49 -4.16
N LYS A 271 -15.19 8.61 -3.77
CA LYS A 271 -15.87 9.67 -3.00
C LYS A 271 -16.88 10.43 -3.86
N THR A 272 -16.57 10.59 -5.15
CA THR A 272 -17.47 11.21 -6.13
C THR A 272 -18.67 10.33 -6.46
N LEU A 273 -18.49 9.00 -6.57
CA LEU A 273 -19.59 8.03 -6.68
C LEU A 273 -20.53 8.05 -5.47
N VAL A 274 -19.97 8.05 -4.25
CA VAL A 274 -20.76 8.14 -3.01
C VAL A 274 -21.49 9.48 -2.92
N ALA A 275 -20.85 10.59 -3.32
CA ALA A 275 -21.48 11.90 -3.38
C ALA A 275 -22.64 11.95 -4.39
N ALA A 276 -22.44 11.43 -5.61
CA ALA A 276 -23.49 11.35 -6.62
C ALA A 276 -24.66 10.47 -6.18
N TYR A 277 -24.38 9.36 -5.51
CA TYR A 277 -25.39 8.48 -4.92
C TYR A 277 -26.19 9.17 -3.81
N LEU A 278 -25.53 9.83 -2.85
CA LEU A 278 -26.18 10.57 -1.76
C LEU A 278 -27.08 11.70 -2.28
N VAL A 279 -26.63 12.42 -3.32
CA VAL A 279 -27.42 13.45 -3.99
C VAL A 279 -28.60 12.82 -4.73
N GLY A 280 -28.39 11.71 -5.44
CA GLY A 280 -29.44 11.00 -6.20
C GLY A 280 -30.48 10.29 -5.33
N SER A 281 -30.13 9.90 -4.11
CA SER A 281 -31.03 9.23 -3.16
C SER A 281 -31.78 10.19 -2.23
N GLY A 282 -31.56 11.50 -2.34
CA GLY A 282 -32.13 12.50 -1.43
C GLY A 282 -31.61 12.42 0.01
N GLY A 283 -30.39 11.89 0.21
CA GLY A 283 -29.81 11.72 1.54
C GLY A 283 -29.45 13.05 2.20
N GLY A 284 -29.76 13.19 3.50
CA GLY A 284 -29.43 14.39 4.26
C GLY A 284 -27.95 14.47 4.64
N VAL A 285 -27.48 15.65 5.05
CA VAL A 285 -26.10 15.85 5.58
C VAL A 285 -25.77 14.86 6.72
N ARG A 286 -26.77 14.49 7.53
CA ARG A 286 -26.63 13.52 8.62
C ARG A 286 -26.27 12.12 8.11
N ASP A 287 -26.81 11.71 6.97
CA ASP A 287 -26.54 10.39 6.39
C ASP A 287 -25.16 10.36 5.75
N ALA A 288 -24.75 11.46 5.09
CA ALA A 288 -23.38 11.62 4.60
C ALA A 288 -22.34 11.55 5.72
N VAL A 289 -22.60 12.19 6.87
CA VAL A 289 -21.71 12.13 8.04
C VAL A 289 -21.64 10.72 8.63
N ARG A 290 -22.78 10.02 8.78
CA ARG A 290 -22.80 8.63 9.28
C ARG A 290 -22.02 7.69 8.38
N VAL A 291 -22.21 7.79 7.06
CA VAL A 291 -21.47 6.99 6.07
C VAL A 291 -19.98 7.31 6.14
N GLY A 292 -19.61 8.59 6.19
CA GLY A 292 -18.22 9.01 6.31
C GLY A 292 -17.55 8.46 7.58
N LEU A 293 -18.23 8.53 8.73
CA LEU A 293 -17.72 8.02 10.00
C LEU A 293 -17.60 6.49 9.99
N ALA A 294 -18.58 5.79 9.40
CA ALA A 294 -18.54 4.33 9.27
C ALA A 294 -17.38 3.88 8.38
N VAL A 295 -17.18 4.52 7.23
CA VAL A 295 -16.06 4.22 6.33
C VAL A 295 -14.72 4.51 6.99
N ALA A 296 -14.56 5.66 7.65
CA ALA A 296 -13.33 5.99 8.38
C ALA A 296 -13.07 5.00 9.52
N GLY A 297 -14.11 4.62 10.26
CA GLY A 297 -14.03 3.64 11.34
C GLY A 297 -13.62 2.26 10.84
N MET A 298 -14.26 1.75 9.78
CA MET A 298 -13.90 0.47 9.16
C MET A 298 -12.47 0.49 8.61
N HIS A 299 -12.07 1.57 7.96
CA HIS A 299 -10.70 1.71 7.46
C HIS A 299 -9.68 1.69 8.60
N CYS A 300 -9.89 2.48 9.64
CA CYS A 300 -9.00 2.54 10.81
C CYS A 300 -8.94 1.17 11.52
N ALA A 301 -10.10 0.55 11.75
CA ALA A 301 -10.19 -0.77 12.37
C ALA A 301 -9.44 -1.84 11.54
N SER A 302 -9.58 -1.82 10.21
CA SER A 302 -8.90 -2.78 9.33
C SER A 302 -7.38 -2.66 9.41
N VAL A 303 -6.84 -1.44 9.40
CA VAL A 303 -5.39 -1.20 9.50
C VAL A 303 -4.88 -1.57 10.89
N LEU A 304 -5.64 -1.28 11.96
CA LEU A 304 -5.28 -1.68 13.31
C LEU A 304 -5.27 -3.20 13.49
N VAL A 305 -6.30 -3.89 13.01
CA VAL A 305 -6.38 -5.37 13.04
C VAL A 305 -5.23 -5.97 12.24
N LEU A 306 -4.95 -5.45 11.04
CA LEU A 306 -3.82 -5.90 10.24
C LEU A 306 -2.49 -5.64 10.95
N GLY A 307 -2.31 -4.46 11.55
CA GLY A 307 -1.12 -4.09 12.31
C GLY A 307 -0.88 -5.02 13.50
N VAL A 308 -1.92 -5.29 14.29
CA VAL A 308 -1.85 -6.26 15.40
C VAL A 308 -1.57 -7.66 14.88
N GLY A 309 -2.21 -8.08 13.78
CA GLY A 309 -1.97 -9.37 13.14
C GLY A 309 -0.52 -9.55 12.70
N ILE A 310 0.09 -8.52 12.10
CA ILE A 310 1.51 -8.50 11.74
C ILE A 310 2.39 -8.59 13.00
N LEU A 311 2.05 -7.83 14.04
CA LEU A 311 2.80 -7.83 15.31
C LEU A 311 2.81 -9.22 15.96
N VAL A 312 1.65 -9.89 15.98
CA VAL A 312 1.48 -11.25 16.53
C VAL A 312 2.17 -12.29 15.66
N ALA A 313 2.13 -12.14 14.33
CA ALA A 313 2.81 -13.03 13.40
C ALA A 313 4.34 -12.89 13.41
N GLY A 314 4.87 -11.78 13.95
CA GLY A 314 6.29 -11.56 14.17
C GLY A 314 7.14 -11.74 12.90
N ARG A 315 8.22 -12.51 13.01
CA ARG A 315 9.15 -12.79 11.89
C ARG A 315 8.59 -13.74 10.82
N SER A 316 7.45 -14.37 11.08
CA SER A 316 6.80 -15.32 10.17
C SER A 316 5.94 -14.63 9.11
N PHE A 317 5.63 -13.35 9.30
CA PHE A 317 4.84 -12.59 8.34
C PHE A 317 5.69 -12.23 7.13
N ALA A 318 5.45 -12.92 6.02
CA ALA A 318 5.99 -12.58 4.71
C ALA A 318 4.94 -11.74 3.96
N PRO A 319 5.08 -10.39 3.87
CA PRO A 319 4.15 -9.54 3.14
C PRO A 319 3.92 -10.05 1.70
N GLU A 320 4.95 -10.65 1.10
CA GLU A 320 4.95 -11.19 -0.26
C GLU A 320 3.96 -12.34 -0.44
N ARG A 321 3.65 -13.09 0.63
CA ARG A 321 2.61 -14.13 0.62
C ARG A 321 1.23 -13.57 0.92
N ALA A 322 1.14 -12.54 1.75
CA ALA A 322 -0.14 -11.95 2.14
C ALA A 322 -0.76 -11.10 1.02
N TYR A 323 0.05 -10.31 0.30
CA TYR A 323 -0.41 -9.37 -0.72
C TYR A 323 -1.29 -10.03 -1.81
N PRO A 324 -0.90 -11.17 -2.42
CA PRO A 324 -1.72 -11.82 -3.44
C PRO A 324 -3.09 -12.25 -2.92
N TRP A 325 -3.17 -12.78 -1.69
CA TRP A 325 -4.42 -13.22 -1.09
C TRP A 325 -5.32 -12.05 -0.70
N VAL A 326 -4.76 -11.00 -0.10
CA VAL A 326 -5.51 -9.77 0.23
C VAL A 326 -6.06 -9.13 -1.05
N ALA A 327 -5.25 -9.05 -2.11
CA ALA A 327 -5.68 -8.53 -3.41
C ALA A 327 -6.78 -9.40 -4.05
N ALA A 328 -6.64 -10.72 -4.01
CA ALA A 328 -7.63 -11.65 -4.53
C ALA A 328 -8.96 -11.56 -3.76
N LEU A 329 -8.92 -11.47 -2.43
CA LEU A 329 -10.11 -11.32 -1.60
C LEU A 329 -10.81 -9.97 -1.84
N ALA A 330 -10.05 -8.88 -1.90
CA ALA A 330 -10.60 -7.55 -2.20
C ALA A 330 -11.20 -7.48 -3.61
N GLY A 331 -10.50 -8.01 -4.61
CA GLY A 331 -10.99 -8.09 -5.99
C GLY A 331 -12.23 -8.96 -6.12
N GLY A 332 -12.25 -10.11 -5.42
CA GLY A 332 -13.40 -11.01 -5.37
C GLY A 332 -14.63 -10.36 -4.71
N GLY A 333 -14.44 -9.66 -3.60
CA GLY A 333 -15.50 -8.90 -2.92
C GLY A 333 -16.08 -7.82 -3.82
N ALA A 334 -15.23 -7.03 -4.48
CA ALA A 334 -15.65 -6.02 -5.44
C ALA A 334 -16.43 -6.62 -6.63
N ALA A 335 -15.96 -7.74 -7.18
CA ALA A 335 -16.65 -8.45 -8.26
C ALA A 335 -18.02 -8.98 -7.83
N ALA A 336 -18.12 -9.54 -6.63
CA ALA A 336 -19.39 -10.04 -6.08
C ALA A 336 -20.41 -8.91 -5.87
N LEU A 337 -19.99 -7.76 -5.35
CA LEU A 337 -20.83 -6.57 -5.23
C LEU A 337 -21.29 -6.05 -6.59
N GLY A 338 -20.36 -5.92 -7.55
CA GLY A 338 -20.69 -5.52 -8.92
C GLY A 338 -21.72 -6.44 -9.56
N ALA A 339 -21.53 -7.76 -9.43
CA ALA A 339 -22.47 -8.78 -9.92
C ALA A 339 -23.84 -8.68 -9.22
N GLY A 340 -23.86 -8.44 -7.90
CA GLY A 340 -25.08 -8.24 -7.13
C GLY A 340 -25.90 -7.03 -7.58
N LEU A 341 -25.23 -5.90 -7.81
CA LEU A 341 -25.85 -4.67 -8.33
C LEU A 341 -26.36 -4.83 -9.77
N LEU A 342 -25.61 -5.53 -10.62
CA LEU A 342 -26.07 -5.83 -11.98
C LEU A 342 -27.30 -6.75 -11.96
N ALA A 343 -27.26 -7.80 -11.14
CA ALA A 343 -28.36 -8.75 -11.02
C ALA A 343 -29.63 -8.12 -10.43
N SER A 344 -29.51 -7.18 -9.49
CA SER A 344 -30.67 -6.44 -8.96
C SER A 344 -31.27 -5.51 -10.01
N ARG A 345 -30.44 -4.86 -10.83
CA ARG A 345 -30.91 -3.98 -11.91
C ARG A 345 -31.62 -4.76 -13.03
N VAL A 346 -31.06 -5.88 -13.48
CA VAL A 346 -31.68 -6.74 -14.51
C VAL A 346 -33.01 -7.32 -14.02
N ARG A 347 -33.09 -7.74 -12.76
CA ARG A 347 -34.35 -8.24 -12.16
C ARG A 347 -35.41 -7.14 -12.04
N GLY A 348 -35.02 -5.90 -11.76
CA GLY A 348 -35.93 -4.75 -11.76
C GLY A 348 -36.52 -4.45 -13.14
N LEU A 349 -35.69 -4.49 -14.20
CA LEU A 349 -36.13 -4.27 -15.58
C LEU A 349 -37.08 -5.37 -16.07
N ARG A 350 -36.80 -6.64 -15.72
CA ARG A 350 -37.66 -7.78 -16.09
C ARG A 350 -39.02 -7.77 -15.39
N ARG A 351 -39.11 -7.20 -14.18
CA ARG A 351 -40.39 -7.06 -13.47
C ARG A 351 -41.24 -5.89 -13.97
N GLY A 352 -40.61 -4.80 -14.42
CA GLY A 352 -41.32 -3.67 -15.05
C GLY A 352 -41.85 -3.97 -16.45
N ALA A 353 -41.26 -4.92 -17.16
CA ALA A 353 -41.73 -5.34 -18.49
C ALA A 353 -42.93 -6.33 -18.46
N GLY A 354 -43.40 -6.75 -17.28
CA GLY A 354 -44.45 -7.75 -17.11
C GLY A 354 -45.82 -7.20 -16.68
N SER A 355 -46.00 -5.88 -16.57
CA SER A 355 -47.22 -5.26 -16.00
C SER A 355 -48.06 -4.43 -16.99
N ASP A 356 -47.74 -4.41 -18.28
CA ASP A 356 -48.57 -3.77 -19.33
C ASP A 356 -49.42 -4.81 -20.09
N ALA A 357 -50.22 -5.59 -19.35
CA ALA A 357 -51.36 -6.32 -19.90
C ALA A 357 -52.49 -6.30 -18.86
N GLY A 358 -53.52 -5.49 -19.12
CA GLY A 358 -54.64 -5.20 -18.21
C GLY A 358 -55.61 -6.37 -17.96
N PRO A 359 -56.65 -6.12 -17.15
CA PRO A 359 -57.97 -5.91 -17.74
C PRO A 359 -58.65 -4.62 -17.24
N GLY A 360 -59.39 -3.97 -18.13
CA GLY A 360 -60.21 -2.81 -17.80
C GLY A 360 -61.47 -3.22 -17.03
N ASP A 361 -61.77 -2.48 -15.97
CA ASP A 361 -63.01 -2.62 -15.22
C ASP A 361 -63.93 -1.42 -15.52
N ALA A 362 -65.07 -1.77 -16.11
CA ALA A 362 -66.18 -0.90 -16.43
C ALA A 362 -66.96 -0.48 -15.17
N HIS A 363 -67.45 0.76 -15.17
CA HIS A 363 -68.40 1.26 -14.19
C HIS A 363 -69.78 0.60 -14.35
N PRO A 364 -70.45 0.19 -13.25
CA PRO A 364 -71.90 0.06 -13.23
C PRO A 364 -72.55 1.15 -12.36
N ASP A 365 -73.48 1.88 -12.96
CA ASP A 365 -74.52 2.69 -12.30
C ASP A 365 -75.46 1.79 -11.47
N PRO A 366 -76.01 2.30 -10.36
CA PRO A 366 -77.28 1.82 -9.85
C PRO A 366 -78.34 2.93 -9.87
N LEU A 367 -79.35 2.76 -10.73
CA LEU A 367 -80.64 3.44 -10.64
C LEU A 367 -81.66 2.57 -9.86
N ALA A 368 -82.47 3.29 -9.09
CA ALA A 368 -83.87 3.03 -8.72
C ALA A 368 -84.20 2.05 -7.57
N SER A 369 -84.77 2.63 -6.51
CA SER A 369 -86.02 2.15 -5.90
C SER A 369 -86.82 3.34 -5.36
N ALA A 370 -88.10 3.41 -5.76
CA ALA A 370 -89.16 4.32 -5.33
C ALA A 370 -89.54 4.04 -3.85
N GLU A 371 -90.29 4.84 -3.07
CA GLU A 371 -91.52 5.59 -3.31
C GLU A 371 -91.71 6.68 -2.23
N GLY A 372 -92.53 7.70 -2.51
CA GLY A 372 -93.17 8.55 -1.49
C GLY A 372 -93.34 10.03 -1.89
N PRO A 373 -94.53 10.46 -2.37
CA PRO A 373 -94.81 11.86 -2.67
C PRO A 373 -95.51 12.54 -1.47
N GLY A 374 -95.06 13.73 -1.06
CA GLY A 374 -95.82 14.51 -0.08
C GLY A 374 -95.18 15.77 0.47
N ARG A 375 -95.57 16.91 -0.14
CA ARG A 375 -95.69 18.28 0.40
C ARG A 375 -94.47 19.22 0.37
N PRO A 376 -94.64 20.44 -0.19
CA PRO A 376 -93.71 21.57 -0.06
C PRO A 376 -94.13 22.53 1.06
N HIS A 377 -93.37 23.64 1.20
CA HIS A 377 -93.58 24.85 2.03
C HIS A 377 -92.93 24.78 3.43
N ASP A 378 -92.31 25.81 4.00
CA ASP A 378 -91.96 27.19 3.64
C ASP A 378 -91.02 27.72 4.76
N HIS A 379 -90.38 28.85 4.49
CA HIS A 379 -89.46 29.60 5.33
C HIS A 379 -90.08 30.14 6.64
N GLY A 380 -89.26 30.17 7.69
CA GLY A 380 -89.52 30.93 8.92
C GLY A 380 -88.27 31.12 9.77
N ARG A 381 -87.61 32.28 9.62
CA ARG A 381 -86.77 32.92 10.66
C ARG A 381 -87.69 33.64 11.68
N PRO A 382 -87.22 34.30 12.77
CA PRO A 382 -85.88 34.40 13.40
C PRO A 382 -85.91 34.24 14.95
N ASP A 383 -84.73 34.49 15.57
CA ASP A 383 -84.53 35.05 16.92
C ASP A 383 -84.70 34.09 18.13
N ASP A 384 -83.91 34.13 19.21
CA ASP A 384 -82.78 34.96 19.63
C ASP A 384 -82.17 34.31 20.91
N ARG A 385 -81.05 34.84 21.40
CA ARG A 385 -80.48 34.71 22.77
C ARG A 385 -79.43 33.63 23.08
N ARG A 386 -78.17 34.05 22.94
CA ARG A 386 -77.11 34.20 23.99
C ARG A 386 -77.02 33.14 25.10
N HIS A 387 -75.85 32.49 25.26
CA HIS A 387 -74.83 32.81 26.29
C HIS A 387 -73.70 31.75 26.37
N ARG A 388 -72.46 32.21 26.14
CA ARG A 388 -71.20 32.04 26.90
C ARG A 388 -70.80 30.70 27.58
N ARG A 389 -69.48 30.42 27.41
CA ARG A 389 -68.50 29.69 28.27
C ARG A 389 -68.54 28.16 28.19
N ALA A 390 -67.46 27.40 28.37
CA ALA A 390 -66.00 27.61 28.42
C ALA A 390 -65.36 26.20 28.40
N HIS A 391 -64.08 26.14 28.05
CA HIS A 391 -63.24 24.94 27.95
C HIS A 391 -63.10 24.13 29.25
N GLY A 392 -62.88 22.82 29.12
CA GLY A 392 -62.31 21.97 30.16
C GLY A 392 -62.48 20.48 29.92
N HIS A 393 -61.66 19.87 29.05
CA HIS A 393 -61.51 18.41 28.99
C HIS A 393 -60.24 18.00 29.76
N PRO A 394 -60.33 17.13 30.79
CA PRO A 394 -59.15 16.53 31.40
C PRO A 394 -58.70 15.26 30.66
N HIS A 395 -57.38 15.07 30.73
CA HIS A 395 -56.61 13.94 30.25
C HIS A 395 -56.97 12.61 30.93
N ALA A 396 -56.87 11.52 30.17
CA ALA A 396 -56.75 10.16 30.70
C ALA A 396 -55.51 9.49 30.08
N HIS A 397 -54.60 9.03 30.94
CA HIS A 397 -53.45 8.19 30.62
C HIS A 397 -53.72 6.75 31.07
N GLY A 398 -53.27 5.76 30.27
CA GLY A 398 -52.62 4.56 30.81
C GLY A 398 -53.23 3.18 30.49
N HIS A 399 -52.72 2.57 29.41
CA HIS A 399 -52.20 1.17 29.25
C HIS A 399 -53.03 -0.07 29.70
N PRO A 400 -52.64 -1.33 29.35
CA PRO A 400 -52.11 -1.89 28.10
C PRO A 400 -52.83 -3.21 27.69
N SER A 401 -52.67 -3.71 26.46
CA SER A 401 -52.67 -5.16 26.19
C SER A 401 -52.03 -5.52 24.84
N LEU A 402 -51.36 -6.68 24.85
CA LEU A 402 -50.49 -7.26 23.83
C LEU A 402 -51.30 -8.08 22.80
N ARG A 403 -50.99 -7.97 21.49
CA ARG A 403 -50.32 -9.03 20.68
C ARG A 403 -50.31 -8.77 19.16
N ARG A 404 -49.12 -9.04 18.59
CA ARG A 404 -48.76 -9.60 17.27
C ARG A 404 -48.96 -8.78 15.98
N GLY A 405 -47.81 -8.43 15.38
CA GLY A 405 -47.47 -8.90 14.03
C GLY A 405 -47.37 -7.86 12.90
N SER A 406 -46.15 -7.39 12.60
CA SER A 406 -45.59 -7.31 11.23
C SER A 406 -44.22 -6.60 11.26
N ALA A 407 -43.22 -7.24 10.66
CA ALA A 407 -41.83 -6.79 10.59
C ALA A 407 -41.62 -5.79 9.42
N PRO A 408 -40.79 -4.75 9.58
CA PRO A 408 -40.35 -3.90 8.48
C PRO A 408 -39.19 -4.56 7.69
N PRO A 409 -39.02 -4.22 6.39
CA PRO A 409 -38.14 -4.96 5.49
C PRO A 409 -36.65 -4.73 5.78
N ALA A 410 -35.91 -5.84 5.75
CA ALA A 410 -34.46 -5.90 5.85
C ALA A 410 -33.79 -5.29 4.61
N GLY A 411 -33.03 -4.21 4.81
CA GLY A 411 -32.25 -3.57 3.75
C GLY A 411 -31.04 -2.77 4.23
N LEU A 412 -30.52 -3.03 5.45
CA LEU A 412 -29.52 -2.15 6.09
C LEU A 412 -28.31 -2.86 6.73
N VAL A 413 -27.93 -4.07 6.31
CA VAL A 413 -26.76 -4.78 6.91
C VAL A 413 -25.63 -5.12 5.92
N SER A 414 -25.73 -4.87 4.62
CA SER A 414 -24.69 -5.31 3.66
C SER A 414 -23.79 -4.20 3.08
N LEU A 415 -23.55 -3.10 3.80
CA LEU A 415 -22.57 -2.07 3.39
C LEU A 415 -21.31 -2.04 4.27
N ALA A 416 -20.98 -3.15 4.94
CA ALA A 416 -19.83 -3.27 5.83
C ALA A 416 -18.91 -4.48 5.53
N LEU A 417 -19.07 -5.13 4.37
CA LEU A 417 -18.11 -6.13 3.89
C LEU A 417 -17.96 -6.02 2.37
N ALA A 418 -16.97 -5.24 1.95
CA ALA A 418 -16.07 -5.51 0.82
C ALA A 418 -14.93 -4.50 0.81
#